data_AF-A0A0F9BD73-F1
#
_entry.id   AF-A0A0F9BD73-F1
#
_cell.length_a   1.000
_cell.length_b   1.000
_cell.length_c   1.000
_cell.angle_alpha   90.00
_cell.angle_beta   90.00
_cell.angle_gamma   90.00
#
_symmetry.space_group_name_H-M   'P 1'
#
loop_
_entity.id
_entity.type
_entity.pdbx_description
1 polymer ?
#
loop_
_entity_poly.entity_id
_entity_poly.type
_entity_poly.pdbx_seq_one_letter_code
_entity_poly.pdbx_strand_id
1 'polypeptide(L)'
;MRSLAGTNLESNQSGVGVTGLGYNPIWKLVLSRSGQSTQTYTKTRVLSIGHVEQEDSGIATVLLDNSDNALTTIDFERYKGIISYGFNDPTNGDEYSATAPVYVNGQRLFSAQGILVCQLNLIGI
;
A
#
# COMPACT_ATOMS: atom_id res chain seq x y z
N MET A 1 -5.03 -51.30 -3.36
CA MET A 1 -4.64 -50.19 -4.24
C MET A 1 -5.36 -48.94 -3.73
N ARG A 2 -4.68 -48.07 -2.96
CA ARG A 2 -5.29 -46.86 -2.37
C ARG A 2 -4.75 -45.65 -3.14
N SER A 3 -5.66 -44.94 -3.80
CA SER A 3 -5.39 -43.70 -4.53
C SER A 3 -5.10 -42.58 -3.53
N LEU A 4 -3.98 -41.88 -3.70
CA LEU A 4 -3.65 -40.65 -2.98
C LEU A 4 -4.25 -39.48 -3.78
N ALA A 5 -5.33 -38.90 -3.27
CA ALA A 5 -5.90 -37.67 -3.81
C ALA A 5 -4.88 -36.54 -3.66
N GLY A 6 -4.51 -35.92 -4.80
CA GLY A 6 -3.56 -34.83 -4.86
C GLY A 6 -4.03 -33.64 -4.04
N THR A 7 -3.19 -33.22 -3.09
CA THR A 7 -3.35 -31.95 -2.38
C THR A 7 -2.97 -30.82 -3.33
N ASN A 8 -3.93 -29.95 -3.64
CA ASN A 8 -3.66 -28.72 -4.39
C ASN A 8 -2.66 -27.86 -3.60
N LEU A 9 -1.49 -27.61 -4.18
CA LEU A 9 -0.53 -26.63 -3.69
C LEU A 9 -0.98 -25.26 -4.17
N GLU A 10 -1.85 -24.59 -3.41
CA GLU A 10 -2.05 -23.16 -3.57
C GLU A 10 -0.84 -22.46 -2.95
N SER A 11 0.05 -21.95 -3.80
CA SER A 11 1.17 -21.11 -3.39
C SER A 11 0.63 -19.74 -2.97
N ASN A 12 0.16 -19.64 -1.73
CA ASN A 12 -0.11 -18.36 -1.09
C ASN A 12 1.13 -17.99 -0.26
N GLN A 13 2.18 -17.51 -0.93
CA GLN A 13 3.35 -16.97 -0.24
C GLN A 13 2.95 -15.65 0.45
N SER A 14 2.35 -15.77 1.63
CA SER A 14 2.43 -14.75 2.67
C SER A 14 3.62 -15.11 3.55
N GLY A 15 4.48 -14.14 3.85
CA GLY A 15 5.69 -14.34 4.64
C GLY A 15 5.40 -15.16 5.90
N VAL A 16 6.13 -16.27 6.05
CA VAL A 16 5.95 -17.23 7.14
C VAL A 16 6.29 -16.54 8.46
N GLY A 17 5.25 -16.09 9.19
CA GLY A 17 5.36 -15.79 10.60
C GLY A 17 5.52 -17.10 11.38
N VAL A 18 6.65 -17.27 12.06
CA VAL A 18 6.90 -18.41 12.96
C VAL A 18 6.06 -18.20 14.21
N THR A 19 4.80 -18.60 14.18
CA THR A 19 3.89 -19.00 15.29
C THR A 19 2.45 -18.89 14.77
N GLY A 20 1.56 -19.82 15.15
CA GLY A 20 0.19 -19.95 14.64
C GLY A 20 -0.80 -18.85 15.04
N LEU A 21 -0.32 -17.60 15.21
CA LEU A 21 -1.12 -16.41 15.40
C LEU A 21 -1.33 -15.75 14.03
N GLY A 22 -2.57 -15.38 13.71
CA GLY A 22 -2.98 -14.83 12.42
C GLY A 22 -2.48 -13.40 12.17
N TYR A 23 -1.18 -13.19 12.20
CA TYR A 23 -0.53 -11.92 11.87
C TYR A 23 -0.73 -11.62 10.39
N ASN A 24 -1.55 -10.61 10.10
CA ASN A 24 -1.82 -10.19 8.72
C ASN A 24 -0.97 -8.96 8.39
N PRO A 25 -0.20 -8.97 7.29
CA PRO A 25 0.53 -7.79 6.87
C PRO A 25 -0.43 -6.65 6.55
N ILE A 26 -0.08 -5.45 7.01
CA ILE A 26 -0.83 -4.22 6.76
C ILE A 26 0.10 -3.12 6.25
N TRP A 27 -0.49 -2.19 5.50
CA TRP A 27 0.21 -1.03 4.97
C TRP A 27 -0.67 0.21 5.05
N LYS A 28 -0.01 1.35 5.16
CA LYS A 28 -0.63 2.67 5.26
C LYS A 28 0.18 3.68 4.47
N LEU A 29 -0.52 4.58 3.78
CA LEU A 29 0.05 5.76 3.15
C LEU A 29 -0.59 7.00 3.78
N VAL A 30 0.23 7.89 4.30
CA VAL A 30 -0.20 9.22 4.77
C VAL A 30 0.35 10.27 3.83
N LEU A 31 -0.52 11.05 3.19
CA LEU A 31 -0.17 12.14 2.30
C LEU A 31 -0.50 13.47 3.00
N SER A 32 0.50 14.34 3.14
CA SER A 32 0.35 15.65 3.77
C SER A 32 0.99 16.75 2.95
N ARG A 33 0.35 17.92 2.91
CA ARG A 33 0.88 19.14 2.30
C ARG A 33 0.40 20.34 3.10
N SER A 34 1.27 21.32 3.32
CA SER A 34 0.91 22.53 4.08
C SER A 34 -0.27 23.26 3.42
N GLY A 35 -1.25 23.66 4.23
CA GLY A 35 -2.48 24.30 3.76
C GLY A 35 -3.51 23.37 3.13
N GLN A 36 -3.28 22.04 3.16
CA GLN A 36 -4.21 21.04 2.65
C GLN A 36 -4.57 20.00 3.72
N SER A 37 -5.72 19.37 3.57
CA SER A 37 -6.13 18.26 4.43
C SER A 37 -5.23 17.05 4.22
N THR A 38 -4.77 16.46 5.33
CA THR A 38 -3.99 15.20 5.32
C THR A 38 -4.89 14.05 4.89
N GLN A 39 -4.41 13.26 3.93
CA GLN A 39 -5.12 12.07 3.45
C GLN A 39 -4.43 10.82 3.98
N THR A 40 -5.22 9.87 4.49
CA THR A 40 -4.71 8.58 4.99
C THR A 40 -5.40 7.46 4.26
N TYR A 41 -4.60 6.56 3.68
CA TYR A 41 -5.09 5.39 2.94
C TYR A 41 -4.48 4.13 3.53
N THR A 42 -5.32 3.11 3.72
CA THR A 42 -4.94 1.78 4.21
C THR A 42 -5.34 0.73 3.18
N LYS A 43 -5.24 -0.57 3.52
CA LYS A 43 -5.61 -1.70 2.64
C LYS A 43 -6.98 -1.62 1.97
N THR A 44 -7.91 -0.82 2.50
CA THR A 44 -9.25 -0.64 1.91
C THR A 44 -9.22 0.12 0.59
N ARG A 45 -8.24 1.01 0.41
CA ARG A 45 -8.08 1.81 -0.80
C ARG A 45 -6.73 1.60 -1.49
N VAL A 46 -5.71 1.21 -0.76
CA VAL A 46 -4.39 0.93 -1.35
C VAL A 46 -4.40 -0.46 -1.96
N LEU A 47 -4.41 -0.51 -3.29
CA LEU A 47 -4.38 -1.74 -4.08
C LEU A 47 -2.99 -2.37 -4.11
N SER A 48 -1.94 -1.54 -4.18
CA SER A 48 -0.55 -1.99 -4.18
C SER A 48 0.40 -0.86 -3.81
N ILE A 49 1.52 -1.22 -3.18
CA ILE A 49 2.67 -0.35 -2.95
C ILE A 49 3.91 -1.09 -3.46
N GLY A 50 4.49 -0.63 -4.57
CA GLY A 50 5.86 -1.00 -4.94
C GLY A 50 6.80 0.05 -4.36
N HIS A 51 7.63 -0.31 -3.39
CA HIS A 51 8.58 0.61 -2.75
C HIS A 51 9.98 0.00 -2.80
N VAL A 52 10.94 0.78 -3.31
CA VAL A 52 12.36 0.46 -3.30
C VAL A 52 13.04 1.52 -2.44
N GLU A 53 13.47 1.11 -1.26
CA GLU A 53 14.30 1.92 -0.37
C GLU A 53 15.79 1.77 -0.76
N GLN A 54 16.48 2.89 -0.86
CA GLN A 54 17.94 3.00 -0.98
C GLN A 54 18.44 3.91 0.13
N GLU A 55 19.75 3.85 0.46
CA GLU A 55 20.32 4.61 1.58
C GLU A 55 20.05 6.12 1.50
N ASP A 56 20.13 6.70 0.30
CA ASP A 56 19.93 8.14 0.07
C ASP A 56 18.77 8.45 -0.91
N SER A 57 17.98 7.45 -1.31
CA SER A 57 16.82 7.68 -2.19
C SER A 57 15.73 6.63 -2.00
N GLY A 58 14.48 7.02 -2.21
CA GLY A 58 13.36 6.08 -2.23
C GLY A 58 12.57 6.26 -3.51
N ILE A 59 12.13 5.18 -4.15
CA ILE A 59 11.16 5.28 -5.24
C ILE A 59 9.96 4.42 -4.86
N ALA A 60 8.78 5.01 -4.86
CA ALA A 60 7.54 4.29 -4.61
C ALA A 60 6.52 4.53 -5.70
N THR A 61 5.81 3.47 -6.08
CA THR A 61 4.60 3.51 -6.90
C THR A 61 3.46 2.99 -6.07
N VAL A 62 2.46 3.83 -5.83
CA VAL A 62 1.26 3.45 -5.08
C VAL A 62 0.07 3.45 -6.01
N LEU A 63 -0.70 2.37 -5.98
CA LEU A 63 -1.98 2.25 -6.69
C LEU A 63 -3.12 2.36 -5.67
N LEU A 64 -3.99 3.35 -5.86
CA LEU A 64 -5.16 3.61 -5.05
C LEU A 64 -6.43 3.30 -5.85
N ASP A 65 -7.38 2.64 -5.22
CA ASP A 65 -8.73 2.49 -5.76
C ASP A 65 -9.42 3.86 -5.82
N ASN A 66 -9.98 4.16 -6.99
CA ASN A 66 -10.72 5.37 -7.27
C ASN A 66 -12.09 5.06 -7.88
N SER A 67 -12.68 3.91 -7.52
CA SER A 67 -14.02 3.51 -7.97
C SER A 67 -15.12 4.52 -7.62
N ASP A 68 -14.91 5.31 -6.55
CA ASP A 68 -15.81 6.36 -6.08
C ASP A 68 -15.48 7.76 -6.62
N ASN A 69 -14.47 7.90 -7.48
CA ASN A 69 -13.99 9.18 -8.04
C ASN A 69 -13.49 10.21 -7.00
N ALA A 70 -13.31 9.84 -5.74
CA ALA A 70 -12.89 10.78 -4.69
C ALA A 70 -11.47 11.33 -4.88
N LEU A 71 -10.61 10.59 -5.59
CA LEU A 71 -9.21 10.97 -5.85
C LEU A 71 -9.05 11.81 -7.12
N THR A 72 -10.11 11.96 -7.92
CA THR A 72 -10.07 12.71 -9.19
C THR A 72 -10.03 14.23 -8.98
N THR A 73 -10.52 14.71 -7.83
CA THR A 73 -10.57 16.14 -7.51
C THR A 73 -9.38 16.64 -6.70
N ILE A 74 -8.53 15.71 -6.22
CA ILE A 74 -7.35 16.02 -5.42
C ILE A 74 -6.12 15.98 -6.32
N ASP A 75 -5.39 17.09 -6.36
CA ASP A 75 -4.05 17.15 -6.92
C ASP A 75 -3.03 16.82 -5.83
N PHE A 76 -2.50 15.60 -5.89
CA PHE A 76 -1.51 15.11 -4.93
C PHE A 76 -0.09 15.59 -5.22
N GLU A 77 0.15 16.35 -6.28
CA GLU A 77 1.50 16.82 -6.59
C GLU A 77 2.13 17.54 -5.38
N ARG A 78 3.38 17.20 -5.08
CA ARG A 78 4.17 17.75 -3.97
C ARG A 78 3.67 17.41 -2.56
N TYR A 79 2.68 16.53 -2.42
CA TYR A 79 2.37 15.97 -1.11
C TYR A 79 3.56 15.14 -0.61
N LYS A 80 3.88 15.30 0.67
CA LYS A 80 4.79 14.43 1.39
C LYS A 80 4.04 13.15 1.78
N GLY A 81 4.48 12.03 1.24
CA GLY A 81 4.05 10.68 1.57
C GLY A 81 4.91 10.05 2.66
N ILE A 82 4.25 9.44 3.64
CA ILE A 82 4.87 8.52 4.59
C ILE A 82 4.20 7.17 4.36
N ILE A 83 4.99 6.21 3.87
CA ILE A 83 4.59 4.82 3.76
C ILE A 83 4.86 4.17 5.11
N SER A 84 3.98 3.27 5.54
CA SER A 84 4.20 2.49 6.75
C SER A 84 3.81 1.05 6.50
N TYR A 85 4.66 0.14 6.94
CA TYR A 85 4.44 -1.30 6.90
C TYR A 85 4.28 -1.83 8.31
N GLY A 86 3.54 -2.92 8.46
CA GLY A 86 3.45 -3.60 9.74
C GLY A 86 2.55 -4.80 9.69
N PHE A 87 2.01 -5.16 10.85
CA PHE A 87 1.14 -6.31 11.01
C PHE A 87 -0.05 -5.96 11.92
N ASN A 88 -1.17 -6.64 11.69
CA ASN A 88 -2.28 -6.65 12.63
C ASN A 88 -2.00 -7.74 13.68
N ASP A 89 -1.78 -7.32 14.93
CA ASP A 89 -1.71 -8.19 16.10
C ASP A 89 -3.14 -8.47 16.61
N PRO A 90 -3.53 -9.74 16.82
CA PRO A 90 -4.88 -10.07 17.30
C PRO A 90 -5.25 -9.46 18.67
N THR A 91 -4.25 -9.08 19.47
CA THR A 91 -4.38 -8.54 20.82
C THR A 91 -4.23 -7.01 20.85
N ASN A 92 -3.24 -6.48 20.12
CA ASN A 92 -2.89 -5.05 20.15
C ASN A 92 -3.46 -4.24 18.97
N GLY A 93 -3.98 -4.91 17.94
CA GLY A 93 -4.50 -4.28 16.73
C GLY A 93 -3.41 -3.93 15.72
N ASP A 94 -3.62 -2.86 14.96
CA ASP A 94 -2.71 -2.47 13.88
C ASP A 94 -1.45 -1.80 14.41
N GLU A 95 -0.30 -2.43 14.19
CA GLU A 95 1.01 -1.86 14.48
C GLU A 95 1.71 -1.46 13.18
N TYR A 96 2.20 -0.22 13.09
CA TYR A 96 2.84 0.33 11.89
C TYR A 96 4.24 0.87 12.19
N SER A 97 5.20 0.53 11.33
CA SER A 97 6.52 1.15 11.27
C SER A 97 6.59 2.07 10.05
N ALA A 98 6.93 3.34 10.26
CA ALA A 98 7.03 4.34 9.20
C ALA A 98 8.38 4.27 8.48
N THR A 99 8.35 4.42 7.16
CA THR A 99 9.55 4.54 6.32
C THR A 99 10.01 5.99 6.27
N ALA A 100 11.17 6.21 5.63
CA ALA A 100 11.61 7.55 5.28
C ALA A 100 10.54 8.28 4.44
N PRO A 101 10.38 9.60 4.61
CA PRO A 101 9.44 10.38 3.81
C PRO A 101 9.80 10.37 2.32
N VAL A 102 8.77 10.31 1.48
CA VAL A 102 8.86 10.47 0.03
C VAL A 102 7.91 11.57 -0.43
N TYR A 103 8.04 12.08 -1.64
CA TYR A 103 7.22 13.16 -2.19
C TYR A 103 6.57 12.72 -3.49
N VAL A 104 5.29 13.04 -3.65
CA VAL A 104 4.57 12.77 -4.88
C VAL A 104 5.14 13.63 -6.01
N ASN A 105 5.71 12.97 -7.01
CA ASN A 105 6.28 13.56 -8.21
C ASN A 105 5.38 13.38 -9.44
N GLY A 106 4.38 12.51 -9.36
CA GLY A 106 3.40 12.36 -10.44
C GLY A 106 2.14 11.64 -9.99
N GLN A 107 1.02 12.02 -10.59
CA GLN A 107 -0.28 11.40 -10.44
C GLN A 107 -0.80 11.01 -11.81
N ARG A 108 -1.34 9.79 -11.93
CA ARG A 108 -1.98 9.32 -13.15
C ARG A 108 -3.26 8.56 -12.83
N LEU A 109 -4.34 8.96 -13.49
CA LEU A 109 -5.62 8.26 -13.40
C LEU A 109 -5.71 7.24 -14.54
N PHE A 110 -6.00 6.00 -14.20
CA PHE A 110 -6.26 4.92 -15.14
C PHE A 110 -7.73 4.52 -15.06
N SER A 111 -8.33 4.28 -16.22
CA SER A 111 -9.64 3.65 -16.33
C SER A 111 -9.56 2.50 -17.33
N ALA A 112 -9.99 1.31 -16.93
CA ALA A 112 -10.06 0.15 -17.81
C ALA A 112 -11.19 -0.78 -17.35
N GLN A 113 -12.11 -1.12 -18.26
CA GLN A 113 -13.18 -2.12 -18.07
C GLN A 113 -13.86 -2.08 -16.68
N GLY A 114 -14.26 -0.89 -16.21
CA GLY A 114 -14.97 -0.74 -14.93
C GLY A 114 -14.07 -0.57 -13.69
N ILE A 115 -12.76 -0.56 -13.86
CA ILE A 115 -11.79 -0.28 -12.78
C ILE A 115 -11.26 1.15 -12.96
N LEU A 116 -11.29 1.92 -11.87
CA LEU A 116 -10.71 3.26 -11.77
C LEU A 116 -9.59 3.24 -10.75
N VAL A 117 -8.38 3.60 -11.18
CA VAL A 117 -7.18 3.58 -10.33
C VAL A 117 -6.50 4.94 -10.36
N CYS A 118 -6.06 5.42 -9.21
CA CYS A 118 -5.13 6.53 -9.09
C CYS A 118 -3.74 5.99 -8.78
N GLN A 119 -2.81 6.14 -9.71
CA GLN A 119 -1.40 5.85 -9.50
C GLN A 119 -0.67 7.10 -9.03
N LEU A 120 0.09 6.96 -7.96
CA LEU A 120 1.02 7.97 -7.46
C LEU A 120 2.45 7.46 -7.63
N ASN A 121 3.30 8.28 -8.22
CA ASN A 121 4.76 8.06 -8.25
C ASN A 121 5.39 8.98 -7.21
N LEU A 122 6.16 8.41 -6.29
CA LEU A 122 6.81 9.12 -5.20
C LEU A 122 8.32 8.92 -5.24
N ILE A 123 9.05 9.96 -4.85
CA ILE A 123 10.51 9.97 -4.79
C ILE A 123 10.98 10.50 -3.43
N GLY A 124 12.01 9.88 -2.85
CA GLY A 124 12.78 10.45 -1.76
C GLY A 124 13.64 11.61 -2.27
N ILE A 125 13.83 12.62 -1.43
CA ILE A 125 14.65 13.81 -1.70
C ILE A 125 15.62 14.07 -0.56
#